data_AF-A0A3A1NLU0-F1
#
_entry.id   AF-A0A3A1NLU0-F1
#
_cell.length_a   1.000
_cell.length_b   1.000
_cell.length_c   1.000
_cell.angle_alpha   90.00
_cell.angle_beta   90.00
_cell.angle_gamma   90.00
#
_symmetry.space_group_name_H-M   'P 1'
#
loop_
_entity.id
_entity.type
_entity.pdbx_description
1 polymer ?
#
loop_
_entity_poly.entity_id
_entity_poly.type
_entity_poly.pdbx_seq_one_letter_code
_entity_poly.pdbx_strand_id
1 'polypeptide(L)'
;MADKRIEKTKKDFDRLTFSIVVMAIFLLSYGLYHYLYLGTVSVTHPKFPQPSLSNGSEVIFVGIILLILALYRMIRRKKMIEQMNELKKSKFK
;
A
#
# COMPACT_ATOMS: atom_id res chain seq x y z
N MET A 1 -2.44 20.87 25.14
CA MET A 1 -3.06 20.82 23.79
C MET A 1 -2.24 20.01 22.76
N ALA A 2 -0.92 19.88 22.93
CA ALA A 2 -0.06 19.13 21.99
C ALA A 2 -0.37 17.62 21.92
N ASP A 3 -0.67 16.96 23.04
CA ASP A 3 -0.94 15.51 23.07
C ASP A 3 -2.16 15.09 22.23
N LYS A 4 -3.24 15.88 22.24
CA LYS A 4 -4.44 15.61 21.42
C LYS A 4 -4.14 15.68 19.91
N ARG A 5 -3.21 16.55 19.47
CA ARG A 5 -2.81 16.62 18.05
C ARG A 5 -2.01 15.39 17.64
N ILE A 6 -1.06 14.96 18.48
CA ILE A 6 -0.22 13.78 18.21
C ILE A 6 -1.08 12.51 18.10
N GLU A 7 -2.06 12.36 18.99
CA GLU A 7 -2.96 11.21 19.01
C GLU A 7 -3.87 11.16 17.77
N LYS A 8 -4.36 12.32 17.30
CA LYS A 8 -5.16 12.42 16.08
C LYS A 8 -4.35 12.06 14.83
N THR A 9 -3.14 12.62 14.69
CA THR A 9 -2.25 12.30 13.57
C THR A 9 -1.87 10.82 13.53
N LYS A 10 -1.73 10.19 14.71
CA LYS A 10 -1.46 8.74 14.81
C LYS A 10 -2.64 7.90 14.31
N LYS A 11 -3.88 8.26 14.68
CA LYS A 11 -5.09 7.57 14.21
C LYS A 11 -5.29 7.73 12.70
N ASP A 12 -5.05 8.93 12.18
CA ASP A 12 -5.20 9.21 10.74
C ASP A 12 -4.14 8.43 9.92
N PHE A 13 -2.90 8.35 10.40
CA PHE A 13 -1.85 7.57 9.77
C PHE A 13 -2.16 6.06 9.74
N ASP A 14 -2.71 5.52 10.84
CA ASP A 14 -3.13 4.12 10.92
C ASP A 14 -4.27 3.82 9.98
N ARG A 15 -5.27 4.71 9.93
CA ARG A 15 -6.41 4.56 9.03
C ARG A 15 -5.97 4.56 7.58
N LEU A 16 -5.08 5.48 7.20
CA LEU A 16 -4.55 5.56 5.83
C LEU A 16 -3.72 4.32 5.47
N THR A 17 -2.91 3.83 6.40
CA THR A 17 -2.11 2.61 6.20
C THR A 17 -3.01 1.39 6.05
N PHE A 18 -4.06 1.27 6.89
CA PHE A 18 -5.04 0.20 6.79
C PHE A 18 -5.79 0.22 5.46
N SER A 19 -6.25 1.39 5.01
CA SER A 19 -6.90 1.53 3.70
C SER A 19 -5.99 1.09 2.55
N ILE A 20 -4.69 1.43 2.59
CA ILE A 20 -3.72 0.99 1.57
C ILE A 20 -3.55 -0.53 1.61
N VAL A 21 -3.45 -1.14 2.79
CA VAL A 21 -3.33 -2.61 2.93
C VAL A 21 -4.56 -3.31 2.37
N VAL A 22 -5.76 -2.87 2.74
CA VAL A 22 -7.02 -3.45 2.24
C VAL A 22 -7.10 -3.33 0.72
N MET A 23 -6.74 -2.16 0.17
CA MET A 23 -6.74 -1.94 -1.28
C MET A 23 -5.70 -2.80 -2.00
N ALA A 24 -4.51 -2.98 -1.41
CA ALA A 24 -3.46 -3.85 -1.95
C ALA A 24 -3.92 -5.32 -1.99
N ILE A 25 -4.54 -5.81 -0.91
CA ILE A 25 -5.10 -7.17 -0.85
C ILE A 25 -6.17 -7.35 -1.91
N PHE A 26 -7.10 -6.39 -2.04
CA PHE A 26 -8.17 -6.45 -3.03
C PHE A 26 -7.62 -6.53 -4.46
N LEU A 27 -6.66 -5.66 -4.80
CA LEU A 27 -6.02 -5.64 -6.13
C LEU A 27 -5.22 -6.92 -6.41
N LEU A 28 -4.52 -7.46 -5.41
CA LEU A 28 -3.83 -8.74 -5.54
C LEU A 28 -4.80 -9.89 -5.78
N SER A 29 -5.87 -9.99 -4.98
CA SER A 29 -6.88 -11.03 -5.14
C SER A 29 -7.60 -10.93 -6.48
N TYR A 30 -7.98 -9.73 -6.90
CA TYR A 30 -8.61 -9.51 -8.20
C TYR A 30 -7.65 -9.82 -9.36
N GLY A 31 -6.40 -9.35 -9.27
CA GLY A 31 -5.36 -9.63 -10.25
C GLY A 31 -5.07 -11.12 -10.37
N LEU A 32 -4.96 -11.85 -9.25
CA LEU A 32 -4.77 -13.30 -9.25
C LEU A 32 -5.97 -14.02 -9.87
N TYR A 33 -7.18 -13.63 -9.50
CA TYR A 33 -8.40 -14.22 -10.04
C TYR A 33 -8.47 -14.02 -11.56
N HIS A 34 -8.18 -12.82 -12.03
CA HIS A 34 -8.15 -12.53 -13.47
C HIS A 34 -7.05 -13.31 -14.19
N TYR A 35 -5.86 -13.41 -13.58
CA TYR A 35 -4.72 -14.13 -14.15
C TYR A 35 -4.97 -15.64 -14.26
N LEU A 36 -5.62 -16.24 -13.25
CA LEU A 36 -5.86 -17.68 -13.20
C LEU A 36 -7.13 -18.13 -13.93
N TYR A 37 -8.20 -17.33 -13.90
CA TYR A 37 -9.53 -17.77 -14.33
C TYR A 37 -10.09 -17.06 -15.58
N LEU A 38 -9.72 -15.80 -15.86
CA LEU A 38 -10.28 -15.06 -17.00
C LEU A 38 -9.50 -15.24 -18.32
N GLY A 39 -8.31 -15.86 -18.26
CA GLY A 39 -7.48 -16.06 -19.43
C GLY A 39 -6.93 -14.76 -20.02
N THR A 40 -6.12 -14.88 -21.06
CA THR A 40 -5.45 -13.75 -21.69
C THR A 40 -6.36 -13.12 -22.74
N VAL A 41 -6.83 -11.89 -22.54
CA VAL A 41 -7.64 -11.20 -23.54
C VAL A 41 -6.71 -10.35 -24.40
N SER A 42 -6.59 -10.69 -25.69
CA SER A 42 -5.85 -9.89 -26.67
C SER A 42 -6.67 -8.66 -27.01
N VAL A 43 -6.28 -7.50 -26.49
CA VAL A 43 -6.93 -6.22 -26.76
C VAL A 43 -6.13 -5.50 -27.84
N THR A 44 -6.68 -5.37 -29.04
CA THR A 44 -6.08 -4.59 -30.12
C THR A 44 -6.66 -3.18 -30.11
N HIS A 45 -5.80 -2.18 -29.93
CA HIS A 45 -6.23 -0.80 -30.01
C HIS A 45 -6.31 -0.42 -31.50
N PRO A 46 -7.39 0.23 -31.99
CA PRO A 46 -7.52 0.60 -33.41
C PRO A 46 -6.43 1.57 -33.93
N LYS A 47 -5.59 2.13 -33.04
CA LYS A 47 -4.46 3.01 -33.38
C LYS A 47 -3.09 2.33 -33.25
N PHE A 48 -3.02 1.18 -32.56
CA PHE A 48 -1.78 0.44 -32.32
C PHE A 48 -2.05 -1.03 -32.60
N PRO A 49 -1.62 -1.57 -33.75
CA PRO A 49 -1.92 -2.94 -34.16
C PRO A 49 -1.16 -4.00 -33.33
N GLN A 50 -0.38 -3.58 -32.34
CA GLN A 50 0.26 -4.50 -31.41
C GLN A 50 -0.78 -4.99 -30.40
N PRO A 51 -1.08 -6.30 -30.36
CA PRO A 51 -1.98 -6.85 -29.37
C PRO A 51 -1.38 -6.66 -27.98
N SER A 52 -2.11 -5.96 -27.10
CA SER A 52 -1.80 -5.90 -25.68
C SER A 52 -2.45 -7.09 -24.99
N LEU A 53 -1.66 -7.87 -24.28
CA LEU A 53 -2.14 -9.00 -23.49
C LEU A 53 -2.58 -8.49 -22.11
N SER A 54 -3.89 -8.33 -21.94
CA SER A 54 -4.46 -7.99 -20.63
C SER A 54 -4.73 -9.28 -19.85
N ASN A 55 -3.80 -9.62 -18.96
CA ASN A 55 -3.82 -10.88 -18.21
C ASN A 55 -4.00 -10.67 -16.70
N GLY A 56 -4.25 -9.45 -16.24
CA GLY A 56 -4.30 -9.12 -14.81
C GLY A 56 -2.92 -8.99 -14.14
N SER A 57 -1.82 -9.28 -14.83
CA SER A 57 -0.44 -9.12 -14.34
C SER A 57 -0.12 -7.69 -13.92
N GLU A 58 -0.60 -6.71 -14.67
CA GLU A 58 -0.46 -5.29 -14.34
C GLU A 58 -1.13 -4.95 -13.00
N VAL A 59 -2.31 -5.52 -12.76
CA VAL A 59 -3.07 -5.33 -11.51
C VAL A 59 -2.33 -5.96 -10.33
N ILE A 60 -1.79 -7.18 -10.51
CA ILE A 60 -0.96 -7.85 -9.50
C ILE A 60 0.26 -6.98 -9.18
N PHE A 61 0.93 -6.44 -10.20
CA PHE A 61 2.11 -5.59 -10.02
C PHE A 61 1.79 -4.32 -9.21
N VAL A 62 0.68 -3.64 -9.52
CA VAL A 62 0.20 -2.50 -8.74
C VAL A 62 -0.12 -2.90 -7.29
N GLY A 63 -0.75 -4.06 -7.11
CA GLY A 63 -1.03 -4.62 -5.78
C GLY A 63 0.25 -4.84 -4.95
N ILE A 64 1.30 -5.41 -5.56
CA ILE A 64 2.61 -5.60 -4.91
C ILE A 64 3.23 -4.26 -4.51
N ILE A 65 3.22 -3.26 -5.40
CA ILE A 65 3.78 -1.92 -5.11
C ILE A 65 3.08 -1.28 -3.91
N LEU A 66 1.75 -1.36 -3.85
CA LEU A 66 0.98 -0.82 -2.73
C LEU A 66 1.31 -1.55 -1.41
N LEU A 67 1.56 -2.85 -1.48
CA LEU A 67 1.95 -3.66 -0.34
C LEU A 67 3.35 -3.28 0.18
N ILE A 68 4.32 -3.06 -0.72
CA ILE A 68 5.65 -2.53 -0.37
C ILE A 68 5.54 -1.15 0.28
N LEU A 69 4.71 -0.26 -0.28
CA LEU A 69 4.47 1.07 0.30
C LEU A 69 3.85 1.00 1.70
N ALA A 70 2.91 0.07 1.92
CA ALA A 70 2.32 -0.16 3.23
C ALA A 70 3.37 -0.65 4.25
N LEU A 71 4.21 -1.62 3.86
CA LEU A 71 5.30 -2.12 4.70
C LEU A 71 6.31 -1.02 5.05
N TYR A 72 6.71 -0.21 4.05
CA TYR A 72 7.59 0.93 4.25
C TYR A 72 7.00 1.92 5.28
N ARG A 73 5.70 2.21 5.18
CA ARG A 73 5.00 3.08 6.15
C ARG A 73 4.98 2.49 7.56
N MET A 74 4.76 1.19 7.71
CA MET A 74 4.81 0.53 9.02
C MET A 74 6.19 0.60 9.66
N ILE A 75 7.25 0.32 8.89
CA ILE A 75 8.64 0.39 9.37
C ILE A 75 9.00 1.82 9.79
N ARG A 76 8.68 2.82 8.96
CA ARG A 76 8.95 4.22 9.28
C ARG A 76 8.21 4.69 10.53
N ARG A 77 6.98 4.22 10.73
CA ARG A 77 6.19 4.49 11.94
C ARG A 77 6.87 3.92 13.19
N LYS A 78 7.36 2.68 13.13
CA LYS A 78 8.08 2.06 14.25
C LYS A 78 9.30 2.90 14.64
N LYS A 79 10.10 3.31 13.65
CA LYS A 79 11.29 4.16 13.86
C LYS A 79 10.96 5.51 14.50
N MET A 80 9.86 6.16 14.09
CA MET A 80 9.42 7.43 14.69
C MET A 80 9.00 7.27 16.16
N ILE A 81 8.29 6.19 16.49
CA ILE A 81 7.86 5.91 17.88
C ILE A 81 9.09 5.66 18.76
N GLU A 82 10.08 4.95 18.24
CA GLU A 82 11.34 4.64 18.92
C GLU A 82 12.13 5.93 19.24
N GLN A 83 12.28 6.82 18.25
CA GLN A 83 12.90 8.14 18.43
C GLN A 83 12.16 9.03 19.44
N MET A 84 10.82 9.01 19.44
CA MET A 84 10.04 9.75 20.43
C MET A 84 10.25 9.24 21.85
N ASN A 85 10.41 7.92 22.04
CA ASN A 85 10.68 7.32 23.34
C ASN A 85 12.09 7.66 23.84
N GLU A 86 13.09 7.69 22.96
CA GLU A 86 14.47 8.10 23.30
C GLU A 86 14.54 9.57 23.74
N LEU A 87 13.90 10.47 22.99
CA LEU A 87 13.81 11.90 23.36
C LEU A 87 13.10 12.10 24.70
N LYS A 88 12.08 11.29 25.01
CA LYS A 88 11.39 11.36 26.29
C LYS A 88 12.30 10.88 27.43
N LYS A 89 13.10 9.83 27.23
CA LYS A 89 14.06 9.34 28.23
C LYS A 89 15.21 10.31 28.45
N SER A 90 15.71 10.98 27.42
CA SER A 90 16.81 11.94 27.56
C SER A 90 16.40 13.24 28.27
N LYS A 91 15.12 13.62 28.19
CA LYS A 91 14.59 14.85 28.80
C LYS A 91 14.27 14.71 30.30
N PHE A 92 14.26 13.47 30.81
CA PHE A 92 14.01 13.13 32.22
C PHE A 92 15.30 12.71 32.96
N LYS A 93 16.46 12.89 32.34
CA LYS A 93 17.79 12.67 32.91
C LYS A 93 18.51 14.01 32.99
#